data_AF-A0A956YN27-F1
#
_entry.id   AF-A0A956YN27-F1
#
_cell.length_a   1.000
_cell.length_b   1.000
_cell.length_c   1.000
_cell.angle_alpha   90.00
_cell.angle_beta   90.00
_cell.angle_gamma   90.00
#
_symmetry.space_group_name_H-M   'P 1'
#
loop_
_entity.id
_entity.type
_entity.pdbx_description
1 polymer ?
#
loop_
_entity_poly.entity_id
_entity_poly.type
_entity_poly.pdbx_seq_one_letter_code
_entity_poly.pdbx_strand_id
1 'polypeptide(L)' 'MTKKQLGLIFIALGILGVLGLFGIDLIGAGQFSGIGPAQRLGLLASGSVILLGLTLLPLGDKPA' A
#
# COMPACT_ATOMS: atom_id res chain seq x y z
N MET A 1 5.24 -15.77 13.09
CA MET A 1 4.43 -14.67 12.54
C MET A 1 3.07 -15.24 12.14
N THR A 2 1.97 -14.62 12.54
CA THR A 2 0.62 -15.09 12.19
C THR A 2 0.14 -14.48 10.87
N LYS A 3 -0.84 -15.10 10.21
CA LYS A 3 -1.48 -14.54 9.00
C LYS A 3 -2.09 -13.17 9.27
N LYS A 4 -2.68 -12.96 10.45
CA LYS A 4 -3.12 -11.64 10.90
C LYS A 4 -1.98 -10.62 10.98
N GLN A 5 -0.83 -10.98 11.58
CA GLN A 5 0.34 -10.10 11.64
C GLN A 5 0.87 -9.78 10.23
N LEU A 6 0.97 -10.78 9.36
CA LEU A 6 1.38 -10.58 7.97
C LEU A 6 0.40 -9.67 7.22
N GLY A 7 -0.90 -9.86 7.41
CA GLY A 7 -1.94 -9.01 6.85
C GLY A 7 -1.82 -7.56 7.27
N LEU A 8 -1.60 -7.31 8.57
CA LEU A 8 -1.35 -5.96 9.09
C LEU A 8 -0.09 -5.32 8.51
N ILE A 9 0.99 -6.10 8.32
CA ILE A 9 2.22 -5.63 7.67
C ILE A 9 1.95 -5.19 6.23
N PHE A 10 1.23 -6.00 5.45
CA PHE A 10 0.87 -5.63 4.06
C PHE A 10 -0.02 -4.38 4.02
N ILE A 11 -1.02 -4.29 4.89
CA ILE A 11 -1.86 -3.09 4.99
C ILE A 11 -1.00 -1.86 5.31
N ALA A 12 -0.11 -1.96 6.30
CA ALA A 12 0.77 -0.85 6.68
C ALA A 12 1.70 -0.42 5.53
N LEU A 13 2.34 -1.38 4.84
CA LEU A 13 3.19 -1.09 3.68
C LEU A 13 2.41 -0.44 2.53
N GLY A 14 1.20 -0.92 2.26
CA GLY A 14 0.35 -0.34 1.23
C GLY A 14 -0.07 1.08 1.57
N ILE A 15 -0.47 1.36 2.82
CA ILE A 15 -0.79 2.71 3.29
C ILE A 15 0.44 3.63 3.19
N LEU A 16 1.60 3.17 3.64
CA LEU A 16 2.86 3.93 3.52
C LEU A 16 3.20 4.22 2.06
N GLY A 17 2.95 3.28 1.15
CA GLY A 17 3.11 3.49 -0.30
C GLY A 17 2.20 4.60 -0.83
N VAL A 18 0.92 4.59 -0.47
CA VAL A 18 -0.04 5.65 -0.83
C VAL A 18 0.43 7.00 -0.27
N LEU A 19 0.77 7.06 1.01
CA LEU A 19 1.25 8.30 1.65
C LEU A 19 2.54 8.81 1.02
N GLY A 20 3.49 7.92 0.69
CA GLY A 20 4.74 8.28 0.03
C GLY A 20 4.51 8.85 -1.37
N LEU A 21 3.59 8.26 -2.15
CA LEU A 21 3.23 8.75 -3.47
C LEU A 21 2.63 10.16 -3.41
N PHE A 22 1.70 10.43 -2.49
CA PHE A 22 1.18 11.78 -2.31
C PHE A 22 2.20 12.73 -1.68
N GLY A 23 3.11 12.22 -0.85
CA GLY A 23 4.21 13.00 -0.27
C GLY A 23 5.14 13.58 -1.34
N ILE A 24 5.37 12.86 -2.44
CA ILE A 24 6.13 13.35 -3.61
C ILE A 24 5.45 14.56 -4.25
N ASP A 25 4.11 14.55 -4.32
CA ASP A 25 3.34 15.68 -4.86
C ASP A 25 3.47 16.91 -3.95
N LEU A 26 3.43 16.72 -2.62
CA LEU A 26 3.56 17.82 -1.64
C LEU A 26 4.90 18.55 -1.76
N ILE A 27 5.99 17.82 -2.04
CA ILE A 27 7.34 18.40 -2.17
C ILE A 27 7.64 18.88 -3.60
N GLY A 28 6.69 18.77 -4.53
CA GLY A 28 6.85 19.22 -5.91
C GLY A 28 7.91 18.45 -6.70
N ALA A 29 8.22 17.21 -6.31
CA ALA A 29 9.25 16.40 -6.97
C ALA A 29 8.76 15.74 -8.28
N GLY A 30 7.48 15.88 -8.62
CA GLY A 30 6.88 15.36 -9.84
C GLY A 30 6.99 16.32 -11.03
N GLN A 31 7.15 15.77 -12.24
CA GLN A 31 7.07 16.53 -13.50
C GLN A 31 5.65 16.62 -14.07
N PHE A 32 4.69 15.91 -13.47
CA PHE A 32 3.30 15.89 -13.91
C PHE A 32 2.46 16.82 -13.03
N SER A 33 1.55 17.57 -13.64
CA SER A 33 0.49 18.24 -12.89
C SER A 33 -0.59 17.21 -12.54
N GLY A 34 -0.64 16.82 -11.27
CA GLY A 34 -1.55 15.78 -10.76
C GLY A 34 -0.99 14.36 -10.86
N ILE A 35 -1.87 13.36 -10.84
CA ILE A 35 -1.46 11.94 -10.73
C ILE A 35 -0.86 11.43 -12.04
N GLY A 36 0.47 11.33 -12.08
CA GLY A 36 1.24 10.83 -13.22
C GLY A 36 1.06 9.31 -13.48
N PRO A 37 1.46 8.80 -14.66
CA PRO A 37 1.29 7.39 -15.01
C PRO A 37 1.94 6.42 -14.02
N ALA A 38 3.16 6.73 -13.57
CA ALA A 38 3.88 5.93 -12.57
C ALA A 38 3.16 5.94 -11.21
N GLN A 39 2.62 7.09 -10.80
CA GLN A 39 1.86 7.22 -9.56
C GLN A 39 0.54 6.43 -9.62
N ARG A 40 -0.15 6.39 -10.76
CA ARG A 40 -1.34 5.53 -10.94
C ARG A 40 -1.01 4.05 -10.74
N LEU A 41 0.08 3.58 -11.36
CA LEU A 41 0.54 2.20 -11.18
C LEU A 41 0.97 1.93 -9.74
N GLY A 42 1.65 2.89 -9.11
CA GLY A 42 2.00 2.83 -7.69
C GLY A 42 0.78 2.72 -6.79
N LEU A 43 -0.25 3.53 -7.03
CA LEU A 43 -1.51 3.49 -6.28
C LEU A 43 -2.25 2.15 -6.48
N LEU A 44 -2.29 1.62 -7.71
CA LEU A 44 -2.86 0.30 -7.99
C LEU A 44 -2.08 -0.82 -7.27
N ALA A 45 -0.75 -0.76 -7.28
CA ALA A 45 0.10 -1.72 -6.57
C ALA A 45 -0.11 -1.64 -5.06
N SER A 46 -0.08 -0.44 -4.48
CA SER A 46 -0.36 -0.21 -3.06
C SER A 46 -1.75 -0.68 -2.67
N GLY A 47 -2.77 -0.39 -3.48
CA GLY A 47 -4.14 -0.87 -3.26
C GLY A 47 -4.23 -2.40 -3.29
N SER A 48 -3.54 -3.06 -4.24
CA SER A 48 -3.48 -4.52 -4.33
C SER A 48 -2.80 -5.16 -3.10
N VAL A 49 -1.74 -4.53 -2.59
CA VAL A 49 -1.06 -4.97 -1.36
C VAL A 49 -1.98 -4.82 -0.14
N ILE A 50 -2.74 -3.73 -0.04
CA ILE A 50 -3.75 -3.55 1.02
C ILE A 50 -4.82 -4.63 0.93
N LEU A 51 -5.38 -4.86 -0.27
CA LEU A 51 -6.38 -5.90 -0.49
C LEU A 51 -5.86 -7.28 -0.10
N LEU A 52 -4.63 -7.62 -0.48
CA LEU A 52 -3.97 -8.85 -0.07
C LEU A 52 -3.92 -8.95 1.47
N GLY A 53 -3.46 -7.89 2.14
CA GLY A 53 -3.41 -7.86 3.60
C GLY A 53 -4.78 -8.02 4.27
N LEU A 54 -5.84 -7.42 3.71
CA LEU A 54 -7.21 -7.57 4.18
C LEU A 54 -7.71 -9.02 4.06
N THR A 55 -7.36 -9.74 2.99
CA THR A 55 -7.71 -11.17 2.85
C THR A 55 -7.06 -12.06 3.90
N LEU A 56 -5.93 -11.63 4.49
CA LEU A 56 -5.22 -12.37 5.54
C LEU A 56 -5.78 -12.16 6.95
N LEU A 57 -6.48 -11.04 7.20
CA LEU A 57 -7.07 -10.76 8.51
C LEU A 57 -8.04 -11.85 9.03
N PRO A 58 -9.00 -12.36 8.24
CA PRO A 58 -9.92 -13.41 8.70
C PRO A 58 -9.24 -14.78 8.91
N LEU A 59 -8.01 -14.98 8.39
CA LEU A 59 -7.26 -16.22 8.61
C LEU A 59 -6.67 -16.31 10.03
N GLY A 60 -6.65 -15.19 10.77
CA GLY A 60 -6.37 -15.15 12.20
C GLY A 60 -4.94 -15.55 12.57
N ASP A 61 -4.82 -16.25 13.70
CA ASP A 61 -3.54 -16.58 14.33
C ASP A 61 -2.85 -17.83 13.76
N LYS A 62 -3.38 -18.37 12.65
CA LYS A 62 -2.70 -19.44 11.93
C LYS A 62 -1.30 -18.96 11.50
N PRO A 63 -0.27 -19.82 11.58
CA PRO A 63 1.07 -19.46 11.11
C PRO A 63 0.99 -19.02 9.64
N ALA A 64 1.76 -17.97 9.33
CA ALA A 64 1.91 -17.42 7.99
C ALA A 64 2.57 -18.43 7.05
#